data_AF-A0A7C7R3R2-F1
#
_entry.id   AF-A0A7C7R3R2-F1
#
_cell.length_a   1.000
_cell.length_b   1.000
_cell.length_c   1.000
_cell.angle_alpha   90.00
_cell.angle_beta   90.00
_cell.angle_gamma   90.00
#
_symmetry.space_group_name_H-M   'P 1'
#
loop_
_entity.id
_entity.type
_entity.pdbx_description
1 polymer ?
#
loop_
_entity_poly.entity_id
_entity_poly.type
_entity_poly.pdbx_seq_one_letter_code
_entity_poly.pdbx_strand_id
1 'polypeptide(L)'
;MQPPLGGGGGRGHGGHPSDGERGRHGGAGAGRPRNPLPHRGRAWGLPAHGARAGPTGRGSGAGGPVHIRAYGVGVPGPVDQQAGTVKTPPVMPGRRHGYPIREALVEAWGRPVLLNNNANLGAFGEWAYGADPLLYIKVGSGIGAGWVIHGQIYCGATGSAGEIGHLTIVENGPRCTCGNRGCLEALAGGRAIARQAQEAVRAQQPTQLALIIGPPETLTAHEVALAARRGDLVAQQILRQAGEYLGIAVANLINLLNPAVVVFGSGVAQVGDLLLEPVRREVQRRSLPPWPRPPVSPRPCWGATPRR
;
A
#
# COMPACT_ATOMS: atom_id res chain seq x y z
N MET A 1 -20.76 -42.06 -51.49
CA MET A 1 -20.43 -42.37 -50.08
C MET A 1 -21.54 -41.80 -49.21
N GLN A 2 -22.35 -42.70 -48.66
CA GLN A 2 -23.54 -42.45 -47.83
C GLN A 2 -23.16 -42.58 -46.32
N PRO A 3 -24.04 -42.25 -45.34
CA PRO A 3 -23.77 -41.42 -44.15
C PRO A 3 -23.99 -42.24 -42.83
N PRO A 4 -24.65 -41.78 -41.72
CA PRO A 4 -24.49 -40.66 -40.76
C PRO A 4 -24.44 -41.09 -39.23
N LEU A 5 -24.57 -40.12 -38.31
CA LEU A 5 -25.09 -40.15 -36.90
C LEU A 5 -24.20 -40.71 -35.78
N GLY A 6 -23.83 -39.92 -34.76
CA GLY A 6 -24.52 -39.77 -33.46
C GLY A 6 -23.43 -39.87 -32.37
N GLY A 7 -23.41 -39.21 -31.20
CA GLY A 7 -24.43 -38.68 -30.33
C GLY A 7 -24.26 -39.29 -28.94
N GLY A 8 -23.73 -38.54 -27.97
CA GLY A 8 -24.11 -38.65 -26.53
C GLY A 8 -23.29 -39.51 -25.55
N GLY A 9 -23.15 -38.96 -24.33
CA GLY A 9 -22.96 -39.68 -23.05
C GLY A 9 -21.51 -40.08 -22.72
N GLY A 10 -20.94 -39.90 -21.52
CA GLY A 10 -21.53 -39.64 -20.20
C GLY A 10 -20.97 -40.64 -19.18
N ARG A 11 -20.06 -40.17 -18.31
CA ARG A 11 -19.72 -40.62 -16.94
C ARG A 11 -19.26 -42.08 -16.68
N GLY A 12 -18.22 -42.18 -15.85
CA GLY A 12 -18.30 -42.94 -14.59
C GLY A 12 -17.23 -44.00 -14.32
N HIS A 13 -16.50 -43.79 -13.22
CA HIS A 13 -15.92 -44.77 -12.27
C HIS A 13 -14.91 -45.83 -12.80
N GLY A 14 -13.92 -46.30 -12.06
CA GLY A 14 -13.53 -46.14 -10.66
C GLY A 14 -12.25 -46.95 -10.43
N GLY A 15 -11.64 -46.84 -9.25
CA GLY A 15 -10.47 -47.64 -8.90
C GLY A 15 -9.86 -47.21 -7.58
N HIS A 16 -10.51 -47.57 -6.48
CA HIS A 16 -9.83 -47.78 -5.20
C HIS A 16 -9.05 -49.10 -5.27
N PRO A 17 -8.03 -49.27 -4.41
CA PRO A 17 -8.27 -50.21 -3.32
C PRO A 17 -7.98 -49.61 -1.94
N SER A 18 -8.58 -50.27 -0.98
CA SER A 18 -8.47 -50.14 0.47
C SER A 18 -7.30 -50.97 1.02
N ASP A 19 -7.08 -50.78 2.33
CA ASP A 19 -6.53 -51.68 3.35
C ASP A 19 -5.39 -50.96 4.09
N GLY A 20 -5.42 -50.63 5.38
CA GLY A 20 -6.24 -51.11 6.49
C GLY A 20 -5.35 -51.87 7.47
N GLU A 21 -4.87 -51.24 8.56
CA GLU A 21 -4.70 -51.92 9.86
C GLU A 21 -4.36 -51.01 11.06
N ARG A 22 -5.23 -51.12 12.08
CA ARG A 22 -5.11 -51.08 13.56
C ARG A 22 -3.69 -50.83 14.11
N GLY A 23 -3.39 -49.97 15.08
CA GLY A 23 -4.11 -49.58 16.30
C GLY A 23 -3.36 -50.09 17.55
N ARG A 24 -2.86 -49.21 18.43
CA ARG A 24 -2.59 -49.47 19.87
C ARG A 24 -2.29 -48.17 20.65
N HIS A 25 -2.96 -48.04 21.79
CA HIS A 25 -2.79 -46.98 22.80
C HIS A 25 -1.57 -47.25 23.71
N GLY A 26 -0.96 -46.17 24.20
CA GLY A 26 -0.03 -46.16 25.33
C GLY A 26 0.36 -44.73 25.69
N GLY A 27 -0.13 -44.21 26.82
CA GLY A 27 0.20 -42.87 27.32
C GLY A 27 1.40 -42.89 28.25
N ALA A 28 2.24 -41.85 28.19
CA ALA A 28 3.03 -41.32 29.30
C ALA A 28 3.65 -39.97 28.91
N GLY A 29 3.44 -38.96 29.75
CA GLY A 29 4.49 -38.09 30.27
C GLY A 29 5.28 -37.15 29.33
N ALA A 30 4.96 -35.86 29.47
CA ALA A 30 5.92 -34.76 29.63
C ALA A 30 6.85 -34.36 28.45
N GLY A 31 6.73 -33.08 28.04
CA GLY A 31 7.79 -32.35 27.35
C GLY A 31 7.34 -31.64 26.08
N ARG A 32 6.50 -30.60 26.17
CA ARG A 32 6.38 -29.63 25.07
C ARG A 32 7.69 -28.85 24.99
N PRO A 33 8.43 -28.83 23.86
CA PRO A 33 9.53 -27.90 23.70
C PRO A 33 8.96 -26.48 23.69
N ARG A 34 9.27 -25.71 24.74
CA ARG A 34 9.07 -24.27 24.77
C ARG A 34 9.99 -23.67 23.73
N ASN A 35 9.45 -23.28 22.59
CA ASN A 35 10.18 -22.45 21.63
C ASN A 35 10.33 -21.06 22.26
N PRO A 36 11.55 -20.55 22.52
CA PRO A 36 11.73 -19.20 23.05
C PRO A 36 11.31 -18.20 21.96
N LEU A 37 10.30 -17.39 22.28
CA LEU A 37 9.96 -16.20 21.51
C LEU A 37 11.22 -15.33 21.37
N PRO A 38 11.65 -14.96 20.15
CA PRO A 38 12.74 -14.01 20.02
C PRO A 38 12.25 -12.64 20.52
N HIS A 39 12.86 -12.23 21.63
CA HIS A 39 13.15 -10.89 22.09
C HIS A 39 12.18 -9.76 21.69
N ARG A 40 11.55 -9.21 22.74
CA ARG A 40 11.02 -7.85 22.87
C ARG A 40 11.66 -6.91 21.83
N GLY A 41 10.89 -6.53 20.81
CA GLY A 41 11.23 -5.42 19.95
C GLY A 41 11.51 -4.21 20.83
N ARG A 42 12.74 -3.70 20.77
CA ARG A 42 13.04 -2.39 21.35
C ARG A 42 12.13 -1.41 20.65
N ALA A 43 11.16 -0.88 21.39
CA ALA A 43 10.47 0.33 21.01
C ALA A 43 11.52 1.36 20.60
N TRP A 44 11.33 1.99 19.44
CA TRP A 44 12.21 3.05 18.94
C TRP A 44 12.05 4.29 19.82
N GLY A 45 12.67 4.25 20.99
CA GLY A 45 12.90 5.42 21.82
C GLY A 45 13.91 6.31 21.12
N LEU A 46 13.42 7.29 20.36
CA LEU A 46 14.08 8.59 20.41
C LEU A 46 14.05 9.00 21.89
N PRO A 47 15.17 9.44 22.51
CA PRO A 47 15.08 10.04 23.83
C PRO A 47 14.05 11.17 23.74
N ALA A 48 13.02 11.09 24.58
CA ALA A 48 12.00 12.10 24.72
C ALA A 48 12.64 13.39 25.23
N HIS A 49 13.21 14.18 24.33
CA HIS A 49 13.44 15.59 24.57
C HIS A 49 12.11 16.26 24.31
N GLY A 50 11.39 16.55 25.40
CA GLY A 50 10.13 17.27 25.37
C GLY A 50 10.29 18.62 24.68
N ALA A 51 9.86 18.71 23.44
CA ALA A 51 9.62 19.99 22.79
C ALA A 51 8.22 20.47 23.20
N ARG A 52 8.13 21.04 24.41
CA ARG A 52 7.05 21.99 24.69
C ARG A 52 7.37 23.24 23.86
N ALA A 53 6.54 23.54 22.87
CA ALA A 53 6.57 24.83 22.20
C ALA A 53 6.14 25.91 23.20
N GLY A 54 7.12 26.59 23.81
CA GLY A 54 6.93 27.85 24.53
C GLY A 54 6.98 29.03 23.56
N PRO A 55 6.35 30.19 23.90
CA PRO A 55 6.16 31.29 22.97
C PRO A 55 7.48 31.95 22.58
N THR A 56 7.51 32.42 21.35
CA THR A 56 8.64 32.93 20.59
C THR A 56 9.27 34.18 21.21
N GLY A 57 10.47 34.02 21.77
CA GLY A 57 11.39 35.12 21.99
C GLY A 57 12.05 35.53 20.68
N ARG A 58 11.88 36.80 20.29
CA ARG A 58 12.61 37.42 19.17
C ARG A 58 14.10 37.43 19.51
N GLY A 59 14.90 36.81 18.65
CA GLY A 59 16.36 36.83 18.70
C GLY A 59 16.92 36.93 17.27
N SER A 60 17.63 38.02 17.03
CA SER A 60 18.28 38.43 15.79
C SER A 60 19.47 37.53 15.39
N GLY A 61 19.53 37.19 14.10
CA GLY A 61 20.74 37.08 13.26
C GLY A 61 21.94 36.23 13.71
N ALA A 62 22.12 35.06 13.07
CA ALA A 62 23.38 34.49 12.56
C ALA A 62 23.21 32.98 12.29
N GLY A 63 22.79 32.61 11.08
CA GLY A 63 22.71 31.20 10.69
C GLY A 63 24.09 30.65 10.39
N GLY A 64 24.76 30.06 11.39
CA GLY A 64 25.95 29.25 11.17
C GLY A 64 25.69 28.09 10.19
N PRO A 65 26.72 27.39 9.71
CA PRO A 65 26.54 26.30 8.74
C PRO A 65 25.54 25.26 9.25
N VAL A 66 24.55 24.92 8.42
CA VAL A 66 23.53 23.92 8.75
C VAL A 66 24.20 22.58 8.96
N HIS A 67 24.24 22.11 10.21
CA HIS A 67 24.82 20.83 10.55
C HIS A 67 23.80 19.70 10.38
N ILE A 68 23.92 18.93 9.30
CA ILE A 68 23.05 17.76 9.03
C ILE A 68 23.35 16.65 10.03
N ARG A 69 22.36 16.26 10.84
CA ARG A 69 22.49 15.19 11.85
C ARG A 69 22.33 13.78 11.25
N ALA A 70 21.40 13.61 10.31
CA ALA A 70 21.09 12.34 9.68
C ALA A 70 20.29 12.55 8.38
N TYR A 71 20.21 11.51 7.56
CA TYR A 71 19.39 11.46 6.35
C TYR A 71 18.26 10.44 6.50
N GLY A 72 17.03 10.82 6.13
CA GLY A 72 15.91 9.89 5.97
C GLY A 72 15.68 9.61 4.48
N VAL A 73 15.75 8.34 4.08
CA VAL A 73 15.70 7.94 2.67
C VAL A 73 14.50 7.02 2.43
N GLY A 74 13.62 7.46 1.53
CA GLY A 74 12.45 6.71 1.08
C GLY A 74 12.75 5.94 -0.19
N VAL A 75 12.63 4.61 -0.15
CA VAL A 75 12.81 3.73 -1.31
C VAL A 75 11.51 3.03 -1.71
N PRO A 76 11.33 2.64 -2.97
CA PRO A 76 10.20 1.81 -3.36
C PRO A 76 10.31 0.39 -2.77
N GLY A 77 9.16 -0.23 -2.52
CA GLY A 77 8.98 -1.62 -2.11
C GLY A 77 9.36 -1.97 -0.66
N PRO A 78 9.33 -3.27 -0.30
CA PRO A 78 9.56 -3.72 1.06
C PRO A 78 11.01 -3.50 1.51
N VAL A 79 11.17 -2.84 2.65
CA VAL A 79 12.49 -2.54 3.24
C VAL A 79 12.73 -3.45 4.42
N ASP A 80 13.86 -4.14 4.41
CA ASP A 80 14.38 -4.79 5.62
C ASP A 80 14.99 -3.71 6.51
N GLN A 81 14.25 -3.33 7.54
CA GLN A 81 14.64 -2.28 8.49
C GLN A 81 15.87 -2.67 9.31
N GLN A 82 16.15 -3.96 9.50
CA GLN A 82 17.31 -4.43 10.24
C GLN A 82 18.54 -4.43 9.32
N ALA A 83 18.44 -5.10 8.17
CA ALA A 83 19.55 -5.22 7.23
C ALA A 83 19.86 -3.91 6.48
N GLY A 84 18.91 -2.98 6.36
CA GLY A 84 19.10 -1.75 5.60
C GLY A 84 19.13 -1.99 4.09
N THR A 85 18.45 -3.05 3.68
CA THR A 85 18.38 -3.52 2.30
C THR A 85 16.94 -3.44 1.81
N VAL A 86 16.77 -3.62 0.51
CA VAL A 86 15.45 -3.70 -0.12
C VAL A 86 15.28 -5.08 -0.72
N LYS A 87 14.10 -5.68 -0.53
CA LYS A 87 13.70 -6.82 -1.36
C LYS A 87 13.26 -6.24 -2.71
N THR A 88 14.05 -6.50 -3.76
CA THR A 88 13.92 -5.84 -5.08
C THR A 88 12.47 -5.59 -5.48
N PRO A 89 12.05 -4.33 -5.53
CA PRO A 89 10.79 -3.97 -6.14
C PRO A 89 10.99 -4.07 -7.65
N PRO A 90 9.97 -4.47 -8.44
CA PRO A 90 10.06 -4.48 -9.90
C PRO A 90 10.47 -3.15 -10.54
N VAL A 91 10.36 -2.05 -9.77
CA VAL A 91 10.58 -0.68 -10.20
C VAL A 91 12.06 -0.24 -10.16
N MET A 92 12.94 -0.95 -9.46
CA MET A 92 14.37 -0.61 -9.42
C MET A 92 15.17 -1.46 -10.42
N PRO A 93 15.80 -0.84 -11.44
CA PRO A 93 16.63 -1.58 -12.39
C PRO A 93 17.88 -2.18 -11.72
N GLY A 94 18.36 -3.30 -12.27
CA GLY A 94 19.67 -3.87 -11.93
C GLY A 94 19.69 -4.93 -10.81
N ARG A 95 18.62 -5.73 -10.61
CA ARG A 95 18.58 -6.84 -9.62
C ARG A 95 19.17 -6.46 -8.25
N ARG A 96 18.70 -5.37 -7.65
CA ARG A 96 19.22 -4.83 -6.36
C ARG A 96 18.77 -5.59 -5.11
N HIS A 97 18.58 -6.90 -5.22
CA HIS A 97 18.06 -7.71 -4.13
C HIS A 97 19.13 -7.79 -3.05
N GLY A 98 18.80 -7.38 -1.83
CA GLY A 98 19.77 -7.41 -0.74
C GLY A 98 20.91 -6.40 -0.88
N TYR A 99 20.81 -5.44 -1.81
CA TYR A 99 21.82 -4.39 -1.92
C TYR A 99 21.81 -3.52 -0.64
N PRO A 100 22.97 -3.31 0.01
CA PRO A 100 23.07 -2.60 1.29
C PRO A 100 22.98 -1.08 1.10
N ILE A 101 21.79 -0.61 0.72
CA ILE A 101 21.53 0.81 0.45
C ILE A 101 21.95 1.68 1.63
N ARG A 102 21.62 1.28 2.85
CA ARG A 102 21.95 2.08 4.04
C ARG A 102 23.46 2.26 4.19
N GLU A 103 24.23 1.18 4.11
CA GLU A 103 25.68 1.20 4.29
C GLU A 103 26.35 2.00 3.18
N ALA A 104 25.98 1.77 1.92
CA ALA A 104 26.51 2.49 0.78
C ALA A 104 26.27 4.01 0.89
N LEU A 105 25.10 4.43 1.41
CA LEU A 105 24.79 5.84 1.62
C LEU A 105 25.49 6.43 2.86
N VAL A 106 25.67 5.65 3.92
CA VAL A 106 26.46 6.07 5.09
C VAL A 106 27.92 6.30 4.68
N GLU A 107 28.50 5.40 3.89
CA GLU A 107 29.86 5.54 3.35
C GLU A 107 29.97 6.78 2.46
N ALA A 108 29.01 6.98 1.54
CA ALA A 108 29.03 8.11 0.61
C ALA A 108 28.80 9.47 1.28
N TRP A 109 28.01 9.54 2.35
CA TRP A 109 27.60 10.82 2.97
C TRP A 109 28.24 11.09 4.34
N GLY A 110 28.93 10.11 4.94
CA GLY A 110 29.61 10.27 6.23
C GLY A 110 28.65 10.58 7.39
N ARG A 111 27.37 10.24 7.28
CA ARG A 111 26.33 10.55 8.28
C ARG A 111 25.35 9.38 8.44
N PRO A 112 24.66 9.27 9.58
CA PRO A 112 23.62 8.26 9.78
C PRO A 112 22.51 8.34 8.71
N VAL A 113 22.11 7.18 8.19
CA VAL A 113 21.02 7.04 7.21
C VAL A 113 19.92 6.14 7.78
N LEU A 114 18.69 6.65 7.79
CA LEU A 114 17.49 5.86 8.06
C LEU A 114 16.83 5.52 6.72
N LEU A 115 16.55 4.24 6.50
CA LEU A 115 15.96 3.74 5.27
C LEU A 115 14.54 3.25 5.55
N ASN A 116 13.55 3.74 4.80
CA ASN A 116 12.19 3.23 4.89
C ASN A 116 11.50 3.23 3.53
N ASN A 117 10.35 2.56 3.47
CA ASN A 117 9.47 2.61 2.32
C ASN A 117 8.96 4.05 2.12
N ASN A 118 8.89 4.49 0.87
CA ASN A 118 8.47 5.85 0.55
C ASN A 118 7.01 6.19 0.92
N ALA A 119 6.09 5.22 0.94
CA ALA A 119 4.74 5.42 1.43
C ALA A 119 4.71 5.57 2.96
N ASN A 120 5.55 4.81 3.68
CA ASN A 120 5.72 4.98 5.13
C ASN A 120 6.26 6.36 5.50
N LEU A 121 7.26 6.86 4.78
CA LEU A 121 7.78 8.22 5.03
C LEU A 121 6.76 9.31 4.64
N GLY A 122 5.97 9.08 3.59
CA GLY A 122 4.84 9.96 3.27
C GLY A 122 3.82 10.01 4.41
N ALA A 123 3.46 8.84 4.97
CA ALA A 123 2.58 8.76 6.13
C ALA A 123 3.12 9.50 7.35
N PHE A 124 4.43 9.38 7.62
CA PHE A 124 5.07 10.08 8.73
C PHE A 124 5.09 11.60 8.52
N GLY A 125 5.29 12.06 7.29
CA GLY A 125 5.20 13.48 6.93
C GLY A 125 3.80 14.04 7.15
N GLU A 126 2.76 13.33 6.71
CA GLU A 126 1.36 13.74 6.92
C GLU A 126 0.93 13.65 8.38
N TRP A 127 1.38 12.62 9.11
CA TRP A 127 1.12 12.47 10.55
C TRP A 127 1.62 13.66 11.36
N ALA A 128 2.73 14.30 10.96
CA ALA A 128 3.26 15.48 11.63
C ALA A 128 2.27 16.67 11.66
N TYR A 129 1.23 16.65 10.82
CA TYR A 129 0.14 17.64 10.80
C TYR A 129 -1.04 17.29 11.71
N GLY A 130 -0.98 16.19 12.48
CA GLY A 130 -1.80 15.98 13.68
C GLY A 130 -2.92 14.94 13.61
N ALA A 131 -2.94 14.03 12.64
CA ALA A 131 -3.94 12.97 12.56
C ALA A 131 -3.38 11.59 12.96
N ASP A 132 -4.09 10.86 13.84
CA ASP A 132 -3.71 9.54 14.35
C ASP A 132 -4.98 8.77 14.80
N PRO A 133 -5.20 7.50 14.40
CA PRO A 133 -4.44 6.72 13.43
C PRO A 133 -4.60 7.26 12.00
N LEU A 134 -3.50 7.38 11.27
CA LEU A 134 -3.47 7.89 9.90
C LEU A 134 -3.06 6.79 8.93
N LEU A 135 -3.88 6.61 7.90
CA LEU A 135 -3.55 5.78 6.74
C LEU A 135 -3.22 6.70 5.57
N TYR A 136 -1.97 6.67 5.12
CA TYR A 136 -1.54 7.38 3.92
C TYR A 136 -1.51 6.41 2.74
N ILE A 137 -2.07 6.81 1.60
CA ILE A 137 -2.07 6.07 0.35
C ILE A 137 -1.33 6.89 -0.70
N LYS A 138 -0.21 6.32 -1.16
CA LYS A 138 0.58 6.86 -2.26
C LYS A 138 0.06 6.28 -3.58
N VAL A 139 -0.38 7.15 -4.49
CA VAL A 139 -0.74 6.77 -5.87
C VAL A 139 0.23 7.44 -6.86
N GLY A 140 1.26 6.70 -7.27
CA GLY A 140 2.26 7.15 -8.23
C GLY A 140 2.37 6.17 -9.41
N SER A 141 3.58 5.87 -9.87
CA SER A 141 3.80 4.78 -10.85
C SER A 141 3.23 3.43 -10.35
N GLY A 142 3.28 3.23 -9.04
CA GLY A 142 2.67 2.11 -8.32
C GLY A 142 1.79 2.60 -7.16
N ILE A 143 1.25 1.66 -6.38
CA ILE A 143 0.40 1.96 -5.23
C ILE A 143 0.97 1.34 -3.96
N GLY A 144 1.11 2.15 -2.92
CA GLY A 144 1.52 1.71 -1.59
C GLY A 144 0.85 2.54 -0.51
N ALA A 145 0.93 2.09 0.73
CA ALA A 145 0.39 2.79 1.88
C ALA A 145 1.36 2.77 3.05
N GLY A 146 1.25 3.78 3.90
CA GLY A 146 1.87 3.79 5.22
C GLY A 146 0.80 3.98 6.28
N TRP A 147 0.89 3.20 7.36
CA TRP A 147 -0.04 3.27 8.47
C TRP A 147 0.68 3.75 9.71
N VAL A 148 0.24 4.87 10.28
CA VAL A 148 0.75 5.41 11.54
C VAL A 148 -0.29 5.23 12.63
N ILE A 149 0.12 4.60 13.73
CA ILE A 149 -0.71 4.35 14.91
C ILE A 149 0.10 4.76 16.12
N HIS A 150 -0.46 5.60 16.99
CA HIS A 150 0.21 6.08 18.21
C HIS A 150 1.58 6.69 17.91
N GLY A 151 1.67 7.48 16.83
CA GLY A 151 2.88 8.11 16.34
C GLY A 151 3.99 7.16 15.87
N GLN A 152 3.67 5.90 15.56
CA GLN A 152 4.63 4.92 15.04
C GLN A 152 4.17 4.36 13.69
N ILE A 153 5.12 4.24 12.76
CA ILE A 153 4.88 3.55 11.49
C ILE A 153 4.72 2.05 11.76
N TYR A 154 3.61 1.48 11.30
CA TYR A 154 3.39 0.04 11.34
C TYR A 154 4.06 -0.64 10.14
N CYS A 155 5.21 -1.28 10.37
CA CYS A 155 5.97 -1.98 9.33
C CYS A 155 5.58 -3.47 9.15
N GLY A 156 4.76 -4.02 10.05
CA GLY A 156 4.47 -5.46 10.11
C GLY A 156 5.69 -6.30 10.49
N ALA A 157 5.56 -7.63 10.43
CA ALA A 157 6.60 -8.57 10.88
C ALA A 157 7.87 -8.56 10.00
N THR A 158 7.72 -8.27 8.69
CA THR A 158 8.81 -8.37 7.69
C THR A 158 9.05 -7.10 6.91
N GLY A 159 8.49 -5.95 7.34
CA GLY A 159 8.61 -4.69 6.62
C GLY A 159 7.72 -4.56 5.37
N SER A 160 6.77 -5.47 5.17
CA SER A 160 5.87 -5.52 4.01
C SER A 160 4.45 -4.99 4.30
N ALA A 161 4.18 -4.49 5.51
CA ALA A 161 2.90 -3.85 5.77
C ALA A 161 2.75 -2.60 4.89
N GLY A 162 1.54 -2.37 4.38
CA GLY A 162 1.27 -1.22 3.50
C GLY A 162 1.46 -1.50 2.00
N GLU A 163 1.83 -2.71 1.59
CA GLU A 163 1.88 -3.11 0.16
C GLU A 163 0.47 -3.34 -0.43
N ILE A 164 -0.44 -2.38 -0.23
CA ILE A 164 -1.85 -2.45 -0.61
C ILE A 164 -2.05 -2.50 -2.13
N GLY A 165 -1.05 -2.05 -2.91
CA GLY A 165 -1.04 -2.15 -4.36
C GLY A 165 -1.17 -3.58 -4.86
N HIS A 166 -0.84 -4.58 -4.03
CA HIS A 166 -0.93 -5.99 -4.37
C HIS A 166 -2.18 -6.69 -3.83
N LEU A 167 -3.10 -5.97 -3.16
CA LEU A 167 -4.43 -6.51 -2.84
C LEU A 167 -5.17 -6.85 -4.13
N THR A 168 -5.71 -8.07 -4.21
CA THR A 168 -6.55 -8.49 -5.33
C THR A 168 -7.92 -7.82 -5.20
N ILE A 169 -8.26 -6.96 -6.17
CA ILE A 169 -9.54 -6.27 -6.27
C ILE A 169 -10.46 -6.97 -7.27
N VAL A 170 -9.89 -7.51 -8.34
CA VAL A 170 -10.62 -8.23 -9.39
C VAL A 170 -9.94 -9.58 -9.62
N GLU A 171 -10.54 -10.67 -9.15
CA GLU A 171 -9.96 -12.02 -9.19
C GLU A 171 -9.33 -12.39 -10.55
N ASN A 172 -10.05 -12.14 -11.64
CA ASN A 172 -9.61 -12.43 -13.01
C ASN A 172 -9.07 -11.20 -13.76
N GLY A 173 -8.52 -10.24 -13.02
CA GLY A 173 -8.02 -8.99 -13.57
C GLY A 173 -6.69 -9.09 -14.34
N PRO A 174 -6.13 -7.94 -14.74
CA PRO A 174 -4.87 -7.89 -15.47
C PRO A 174 -3.72 -8.46 -14.64
N ARG A 175 -2.68 -8.96 -15.31
CA ARG A 175 -1.44 -9.41 -14.65
C ARG A 175 -0.74 -8.23 -14.00
N CYS A 176 -0.32 -8.41 -12.75
CA CYS A 176 0.51 -7.48 -12.01
C CYS A 176 1.99 -7.85 -12.17
N THR A 177 2.88 -6.87 -12.02
CA THR A 177 4.34 -7.07 -12.03
C THR A 177 4.84 -7.90 -10.85
N CYS A 178 4.04 -8.08 -9.79
CA CYS A 178 4.36 -9.01 -8.71
C CYS A 178 4.14 -10.49 -9.07
N GLY A 179 3.53 -10.79 -10.23
CA GLY A 179 3.21 -12.15 -10.69
C GLY A 179 1.75 -12.55 -10.45
N ASN A 180 1.02 -11.87 -9.56
CA ASN A 180 -0.40 -12.12 -9.32
C ASN A 180 -1.30 -11.47 -10.39
N ARG A 181 -2.62 -11.66 -10.30
CA ARG A 181 -3.64 -11.01 -11.12
C ARG A 181 -4.57 -10.15 -10.27
N GLY A 182 -5.12 -9.10 -10.89
CA GLY A 182 -6.17 -8.31 -10.27
C GLY A 182 -5.72 -7.37 -9.16
N CYS A 183 -4.42 -7.18 -9.01
CA CYS A 183 -3.87 -6.29 -8.01
C CYS A 183 -4.34 -4.84 -8.24
N LEU A 184 -4.61 -4.12 -7.15
CA LEU A 184 -4.98 -2.71 -7.17
C LEU A 184 -4.02 -1.86 -8.04
N GLU A 185 -2.71 -2.09 -7.93
CA GLU A 185 -1.69 -1.40 -8.73
C GLU A 185 -1.85 -1.65 -10.24
N ALA A 186 -2.24 -2.87 -10.64
CA ALA A 186 -2.42 -3.22 -12.04
C ALA A 186 -3.70 -2.60 -12.65
N LEU A 187 -4.61 -2.13 -11.79
CA LEU A 187 -5.89 -1.55 -12.14
C LEU A 187 -5.88 -0.01 -12.07
N ALA A 188 -5.27 0.56 -11.03
CA ALA A 188 -5.37 1.98 -10.70
C ALA A 188 -4.01 2.69 -10.51
N GLY A 189 -2.88 1.97 -10.57
CA GLY A 189 -1.56 2.60 -10.52
C GLY A 189 -1.31 3.49 -11.74
N GLY A 190 -0.37 4.42 -11.65
CA GLY A 190 -0.06 5.34 -12.75
C GLY A 190 0.32 4.63 -14.05
N ARG A 191 0.98 3.46 -13.97
CA ARG A 191 1.22 2.62 -15.16
C ARG A 191 -0.05 2.00 -15.74
N ALA A 192 -1.03 1.65 -14.90
CA ALA A 192 -2.30 1.12 -15.35
C ALA A 192 -3.13 2.21 -16.05
N ILE A 193 -3.15 3.42 -15.48
CA ILE A 193 -3.79 4.60 -16.09
C ILE A 193 -3.16 4.92 -17.46
N ALA A 194 -1.83 4.96 -17.52
CA ALA A 194 -1.09 5.17 -18.76
C ALA A 194 -1.42 4.09 -19.82
N ARG A 195 -1.43 2.81 -19.41
CA ARG A 195 -1.76 1.68 -20.29
C ARG A 195 -3.19 1.80 -20.85
N GLN A 196 -4.17 2.15 -20.03
CA GLN A 196 -5.55 2.33 -20.49
C GLN A 196 -5.67 3.47 -21.50
N ALA A 197 -4.94 4.56 -21.30
CA ALA A 197 -4.87 5.66 -22.28
C ALA A 197 -4.25 5.23 -23.61
N GLN A 198 -3.16 4.45 -23.55
CA GLN A 198 -2.53 3.87 -24.74
C GLN A 198 -3.49 2.95 -25.50
N GLU A 199 -4.21 2.09 -24.79
CA GLU A 199 -5.23 1.21 -25.36
C GLU A 199 -6.36 2.01 -26.02
N ALA A 200 -6.84 3.09 -25.39
CA ALA A 200 -7.86 3.97 -25.95
C ALA A 200 -7.42 4.67 -27.24
N VAL A 201 -6.18 5.16 -27.28
CA VAL A 201 -5.61 5.80 -28.48
C VAL A 201 -5.41 4.77 -29.60
N ARG A 202 -4.88 3.57 -29.30
CA ARG A 202 -4.75 2.49 -30.30
C ARG A 202 -6.10 2.02 -30.84
N ALA A 203 -7.14 2.04 -30.00
CA ALA A 203 -8.51 1.76 -30.39
C ALA A 203 -9.19 2.92 -31.13
N GLN A 204 -8.47 4.01 -31.44
CA GLN A 204 -8.96 5.19 -32.15
C GLN A 204 -10.19 5.82 -31.50
N GLN A 205 -10.28 5.78 -30.17
CA GLN A 205 -11.34 6.47 -29.44
C GLN A 205 -11.22 8.00 -29.63
N PRO A 206 -12.32 8.75 -29.63
CA PRO A 206 -12.29 10.20 -29.75
C PRO A 206 -11.75 10.85 -28.47
N THR A 207 -10.42 11.01 -28.40
CA THR A 207 -9.73 11.59 -27.24
C THR A 207 -8.64 12.58 -27.66
N GLN A 208 -8.51 13.67 -26.90
CA GLN A 208 -7.42 14.63 -26.95
C GLN A 208 -6.05 13.97 -26.69
N LEU A 209 -6.02 12.80 -26.02
CA LEU A 209 -4.78 12.04 -25.81
C LEU A 209 -4.13 11.60 -27.12
N ALA A 210 -4.92 11.39 -28.18
CA ALA A 210 -4.42 11.05 -29.51
C ALA A 210 -3.72 12.23 -30.22
N LEU A 211 -3.91 13.46 -29.73
CA LEU A 211 -3.28 14.68 -30.28
C LEU A 211 -1.88 14.92 -29.72
N ILE A 212 -1.45 14.14 -28.72
CA ILE A 212 -0.14 14.28 -28.11
C ILE A 212 0.91 13.72 -29.09
N ILE A 213 1.90 14.55 -29.43
CA ILE A 213 2.95 14.19 -30.38
C ILE A 213 3.81 13.07 -29.78
N GLY A 214 3.88 11.96 -30.50
CA GLY A 214 4.70 10.81 -30.13
C GLY A 214 3.93 9.50 -30.27
N PRO A 215 4.62 8.35 -30.11
CA PRO A 215 3.94 7.07 -30.11
C PRO A 215 3.11 6.93 -28.81
N PRO A 216 1.95 6.23 -28.83
CA PRO A 216 1.08 6.11 -27.66
C PRO A 216 1.82 5.70 -26.37
N GLU A 217 2.87 4.89 -26.50
CA GLU A 217 3.71 4.38 -25.41
C GLU A 217 4.35 5.48 -24.54
N THR A 218 4.43 6.73 -25.03
CA THR A 218 4.91 7.87 -24.25
C THR A 218 3.87 8.45 -23.29
N LEU A 219 2.58 8.11 -23.46
CA LEU A 219 1.51 8.58 -22.59
C LEU A 219 1.72 8.09 -21.17
N THR A 220 1.59 8.98 -20.20
CA THR A 220 1.66 8.70 -18.76
C THR A 220 0.36 9.10 -18.07
N ALA A 221 0.22 8.74 -16.79
CA ALA A 221 -0.91 9.19 -15.99
C ALA A 221 -1.02 10.72 -15.87
N HIS A 222 0.09 11.44 -16.05
CA HIS A 222 0.10 12.89 -16.04
C HIS A 222 -0.63 13.48 -17.26
N GLU A 223 -0.40 12.95 -18.47
CA GLU A 223 -1.11 13.38 -19.67
C GLU A 223 -2.61 13.08 -19.56
N VAL A 224 -2.97 11.93 -18.98
CA VAL A 224 -4.37 11.58 -18.69
C VAL A 224 -4.99 12.58 -17.73
N ALA A 225 -4.29 12.93 -16.65
CA ALA A 225 -4.76 13.96 -15.70
C ALA A 225 -5.00 15.31 -16.39
N LEU A 226 -4.08 15.76 -17.24
CA LEU A 226 -4.21 17.02 -17.96
C LEU A 226 -5.37 16.99 -18.97
N ALA A 227 -5.52 15.92 -19.75
CA ALA A 227 -6.62 15.76 -20.70
C ALA A 227 -7.97 15.75 -19.97
N ALA A 228 -8.09 15.03 -18.85
CA ALA A 228 -9.33 14.96 -18.08
C ALA A 228 -9.75 16.32 -17.51
N ARG A 229 -8.79 17.13 -17.05
CA ARG A 229 -9.04 18.52 -16.60
C ARG A 229 -9.52 19.43 -17.73
N ARG A 230 -9.14 19.13 -18.98
CA ARG A 230 -9.61 19.84 -20.19
C ARG A 230 -10.93 19.32 -20.73
N GLY A 231 -11.62 18.44 -20.00
CA GLY A 231 -12.92 17.91 -20.39
C GLY A 231 -12.88 16.68 -21.29
N ASP A 232 -11.72 16.03 -21.45
CA ASP A 232 -11.64 14.79 -22.23
C ASP A 232 -12.40 13.64 -21.53
N LEU A 233 -13.45 13.15 -22.17
CA LEU A 233 -14.35 12.15 -21.60
C LEU A 233 -13.67 10.78 -21.40
N VAL A 234 -12.77 10.39 -22.30
CA VAL A 234 -12.03 9.12 -22.20
C VAL A 234 -11.08 9.17 -21.01
N ALA A 235 -10.32 10.25 -20.87
CA ALA A 235 -9.41 10.45 -19.75
C ALA A 235 -10.16 10.54 -18.41
N GLN A 236 -11.31 11.23 -18.36
CA GLN A 236 -12.17 11.26 -17.17
C GLN A 236 -12.71 9.86 -16.83
N GLN A 237 -13.07 9.06 -17.82
CA GLN A 237 -13.53 7.68 -17.60
C GLN A 237 -12.42 6.79 -17.05
N ILE A 238 -11.19 6.90 -17.57
CA ILE A 238 -10.02 6.17 -17.06
C ILE A 238 -9.76 6.51 -15.59
N LEU A 239 -9.75 7.81 -15.24
CA LEU A 239 -9.55 8.25 -13.85
C LEU A 239 -10.69 7.82 -12.93
N ARG A 240 -11.94 7.90 -13.42
CA ARG A 240 -13.11 7.41 -12.68
C ARG A 240 -12.98 5.95 -12.33
N GLN A 241 -12.60 5.11 -13.31
CA GLN A 241 -12.43 3.68 -13.11
C GLN A 241 -11.29 3.37 -12.13
N ALA A 242 -10.18 4.10 -12.21
CA ALA A 242 -9.09 3.99 -11.23
C ALA A 242 -9.55 4.38 -9.81
N GLY A 243 -10.31 5.47 -9.70
CA GLY A 243 -10.89 5.94 -8.44
C GLY A 243 -11.86 4.94 -7.83
N GLU A 244 -12.66 4.24 -8.64
CA GLU A 244 -13.55 3.17 -8.17
C GLU A 244 -12.75 2.01 -7.54
N TYR A 245 -11.72 1.52 -8.23
CA TYR A 245 -10.86 0.46 -7.67
C TYR A 245 -10.13 0.89 -6.39
N LEU A 246 -9.63 2.13 -6.35
CA LEU A 246 -9.06 2.71 -5.14
C LEU A 246 -10.10 2.77 -4.01
N GLY A 247 -11.33 3.19 -4.28
CA GLY A 247 -12.39 3.24 -3.29
C GLY A 247 -12.78 1.87 -2.73
N ILE A 248 -12.79 0.82 -3.56
CA ILE A 248 -12.96 -0.57 -3.10
C ILE A 248 -11.87 -0.94 -2.08
N ALA A 249 -10.61 -0.66 -2.42
CA ALA A 249 -9.50 -0.95 -1.54
C ALA A 249 -9.57 -0.14 -0.24
N VAL A 250 -9.88 1.15 -0.32
CA VAL A 250 -10.04 2.02 0.86
C VAL A 250 -11.17 1.53 1.76
N ALA A 251 -12.33 1.14 1.20
CA ALA A 251 -13.42 0.60 1.99
C ALA A 251 -13.00 -0.65 2.78
N ASN A 252 -12.26 -1.56 2.13
CA ASN A 252 -11.72 -2.76 2.78
C ASN A 252 -10.74 -2.38 3.91
N LEU A 253 -9.87 -1.39 3.68
CA LEU A 253 -8.91 -0.92 4.68
C LEU A 253 -9.61 -0.19 5.84
N ILE A 254 -10.67 0.57 5.59
CA ILE A 254 -11.49 1.19 6.65
C ILE A 254 -12.14 0.11 7.50
N ASN A 255 -12.77 -0.89 6.88
CA ASN A 255 -13.39 -2.00 7.60
C ASN A 255 -12.38 -2.81 8.42
N LEU A 256 -11.13 -2.94 7.94
CA LEU A 256 -10.09 -3.72 8.61
C LEU A 256 -9.34 -2.94 9.70
N LEU A 257 -9.02 -1.66 9.45
CA LEU A 257 -8.08 -0.88 10.25
C LEU A 257 -8.75 0.26 11.04
N ASN A 258 -9.94 0.69 10.62
CA ASN A 258 -10.68 1.82 11.19
C ASN A 258 -9.81 3.07 11.47
N PRO A 259 -9.13 3.61 10.44
CA PRO A 259 -8.27 4.79 10.63
C PRO A 259 -9.12 6.04 10.91
N ALA A 260 -8.55 7.01 11.61
CA ALA A 260 -9.21 8.30 11.82
C ALA A 260 -9.28 9.13 10.53
N VAL A 261 -8.27 8.98 9.66
CA VAL A 261 -8.21 9.64 8.35
C VAL A 261 -7.48 8.77 7.33
N VAL A 262 -7.93 8.87 6.08
CA VAL A 262 -7.21 8.34 4.91
C VAL A 262 -6.72 9.53 4.09
N VAL A 263 -5.40 9.64 3.91
CA VAL A 263 -4.76 10.71 3.14
C VAL A 263 -4.23 10.15 1.84
N PHE A 264 -4.56 10.80 0.71
CA PHE A 264 -4.00 10.46 -0.59
C PHE A 264 -2.85 11.41 -0.93
N GLY A 265 -1.71 10.86 -1.33
CA GLY A 265 -0.55 11.65 -1.74
C GLY A 265 0.07 11.23 -3.06
N SER A 266 1.12 11.97 -3.44
CA SER A 266 1.88 11.91 -4.71
C SER A 266 1.11 12.36 -5.97
N GLY A 267 1.78 12.34 -7.13
CA GLY A 267 1.36 13.07 -8.33
C GLY A 267 -0.02 12.70 -8.88
N VAL A 268 -0.43 11.42 -8.82
CA VAL A 268 -1.77 11.03 -9.34
C VAL A 268 -2.88 11.51 -8.41
N ALA A 269 -2.63 11.62 -7.09
CA ALA A 269 -3.60 12.18 -6.15
C ALA A 269 -3.87 13.68 -6.39
N GLN A 270 -2.94 14.40 -7.03
CA GLN A 270 -3.11 15.83 -7.33
C GLN A 270 -4.23 16.10 -8.33
N VAL A 271 -4.72 15.08 -9.05
CA VAL A 271 -5.90 15.13 -9.94
C VAL A 271 -7.15 15.67 -9.24
N GLY A 272 -7.23 15.55 -7.91
CA GLY A 272 -8.34 16.07 -7.11
C GLY A 272 -9.62 15.25 -7.31
N ASP A 273 -10.76 15.94 -7.37
CA ASP A 273 -12.09 15.30 -7.31
C ASP A 273 -12.39 14.36 -8.47
N LEU A 274 -11.75 14.54 -9.64
CA LEU A 274 -11.89 13.59 -10.76
C LEU A 274 -11.45 12.17 -10.39
N LEU A 275 -10.56 12.02 -9.40
CA LEU A 275 -10.15 10.74 -8.84
C LEU A 275 -10.82 10.47 -7.49
N LEU A 276 -10.90 11.48 -6.61
CA LEU A 276 -11.33 11.32 -5.23
C LEU A 276 -12.84 11.15 -5.06
N GLU A 277 -13.66 11.71 -5.95
CA GLU A 277 -15.12 11.56 -5.85
C GLU A 277 -15.57 10.10 -6.07
N PRO A 278 -15.10 9.38 -7.10
CA PRO A 278 -15.35 7.94 -7.23
C PRO A 278 -14.88 7.14 -6.01
N VAL A 279 -13.74 7.51 -5.40
CA VAL A 279 -13.23 6.88 -4.17
C VAL A 279 -14.24 7.07 -3.03
N ARG A 280 -14.69 8.30 -2.77
CA ARG A 280 -15.65 8.62 -1.71
C ARG A 280 -16.95 7.85 -1.88
N ARG A 281 -17.47 7.78 -3.10
CA ARG A 281 -18.69 7.03 -3.43
C ARG A 281 -18.57 5.54 -3.13
N GLU A 282 -17.46 4.91 -3.54
CA GLU A 282 -17.23 3.50 -3.27
C GLU A 282 -17.00 3.21 -1.78
N VAL A 283 -16.34 4.12 -1.06
CA VAL A 283 -16.22 4.04 0.40
C VAL A 283 -17.59 4.08 1.06
N GLN A 284 -18.43 5.07 0.74
CA GLN A 284 -19.79 5.17 1.30
C GLN A 284 -20.64 3.93 1.02
N ARG A 285 -20.48 3.32 -0.16
CA ARG A 285 -21.24 2.13 -0.56
C ARG A 285 -20.81 0.84 0.16
N ARG A 286 -19.55 0.74 0.57
CA ARG A 286 -18.93 -0.55 0.95
C ARG A 286 -18.40 -0.59 2.38
N SER A 287 -18.10 0.56 2.97
CA SER A 287 -17.66 0.61 4.36
C SER A 287 -18.86 0.42 5.29
N LEU A 288 -18.64 -0.28 6.39
CA LEU A 288 -19.64 -0.39 7.44
C LEU A 288 -19.93 1.01 7.98
N PRO A 289 -21.20 1.34 8.26
CA PRO A 289 -21.52 2.60 8.91
C PRO A 289 -20.76 2.67 10.24
N PRO A 290 -20.18 3.84 10.57
CA PRO A 290 -19.44 3.98 11.82
C PRO A 290 -20.37 3.70 12.98
N TRP A 291 -19.84 3.09 14.05
CA TRP A 291 -20.60 2.99 15.29
C TRP A 291 -21.00 4.41 15.72
N PRO A 292 -22.28 4.68 15.99
CA PRO A 292 -22.69 5.99 16.47
C PRO A 292 -21.88 6.27 17.73
N ARG A 293 -21.11 7.35 17.74
CA ARG A 293 -20.38 7.74 18.96
C ARG A 293 -21.42 7.82 20.07
N PRO A 294 -21.33 6.97 21.12
CA PRO A 294 -22.26 7.10 22.21
C PRO A 294 -22.16 8.53 22.74
N PRO A 295 -23.28 9.18 23.14
CA PRO A 295 -23.19 10.44 23.86
C PRO A 295 -22.18 10.25 24.99
N VAL A 296 -21.25 11.19 25.13
CA VAL A 296 -20.12 11.12 26.07
C VAL A 296 -20.67 10.75 27.46
N SER A 297 -20.59 9.47 27.80
CA SER A 297 -20.95 8.94 29.10
C SER A 297 -19.65 8.84 29.87
N PRO A 298 -19.54 9.45 31.07
CA PRO A 298 -18.32 9.45 31.87
C PRO A 298 -18.05 8.09 32.53
N ARG A 299 -18.30 6.98 31.83
CA ARG A 299 -18.00 5.64 32.34
C ARG A 299 -16.60 5.24 31.88
N PRO A 300 -15.70 4.88 32.81
CA PRO A 300 -14.39 4.36 32.45
C PRO A 300 -14.56 3.06 31.66
N CYS A 301 -13.87 2.96 30.51
CA CYS A 301 -13.78 1.72 29.76
C CYS A 301 -13.28 0.61 30.68
N TRP A 302 -14.12 -0.41 30.87
CA TRP A 302 -13.75 -1.65 31.55
C TRP A 302 -12.57 -2.31 30.82
N GLY A 303 -11.46 -2.55 31.52
CA GLY A 303 -10.37 -3.38 31.00
C GLY A 303 -8.94 -2.97 31.39
N ALA A 304 -8.72 -1.78 31.94
CA ALA A 304 -7.41 -1.41 32.49
C ALA A 304 -7.32 -1.85 33.96
N THR A 305 -7.09 -3.13 34.22
CA THR A 305 -6.52 -3.54 35.51
C THR A 305 -5.04 -3.14 35.49
N PRO A 306 -4.58 -2.24 36.38
CA PRO A 306 -3.16 -1.98 36.51
C PRO A 306 -2.51 -3.25 37.06
N ARG A 307 -1.56 -3.84 36.32
CA ARG A 307 -0.71 -4.87 36.90
C ARG A 307 0.13 -4.20 37.98
N ARG A 308 0.00 -4.71 39.21
CA ARG A 308 0.88 -4.40 40.34
C ARG A 308 2.29 -4.90 40.08
#